data_AF-A0AAE1QS43-F1
#
_entry.id   AF-A0AAE1QS43-F1
#
_cell.length_a   1.000
_cell.length_b   1.000
_cell.length_c   1.000
_cell.angle_alpha   90.00
_cell.angle_beta   90.00
_cell.angle_gamma   90.00
#
_symmetry.space_group_name_H-M   'P 1'
#
loop_
_entity.id
_entity.type
_entity.pdbx_description
1 polymer ?
#
loop_
_entity_poly.entity_id
_entity_poly.type
_entity_poly.pdbx_seq_one_letter_code
_entity_poly.pdbx_strand_id
1 'polypeptide(L)'
;MLVCLDLIYDALRSNLFKLDWIHMMTKLRPFVHTFLKEASSLFEMYIYTMGERPYALEMANFLDPRGIYFHSRVIAQSDSTRRHQKGLDVVLGQESAVLILDDTEVVWGKHRENLILMDKYHFFTSSCRQFGLKCKSLSERRSDENEADGALASVLKVLQRIHGLFFDPERGDNIIERDVRQHQKESLNFVRTKLLHCIEVANIAGKNRYCKSIEAYTTY
;
A
#
# COMPACT_ATOMS: atom_id res chain seq x y z
N MET A 1 -4.87 27.81 -22.70
CA MET A 1 -4.36 26.44 -22.97
C MET A 1 -5.30 25.48 -22.27
N LEU A 2 -6.22 24.86 -23.01
CA LEU A 2 -7.21 23.93 -22.44
C LEU A 2 -6.58 22.53 -22.50
N VAL A 3 -6.26 21.95 -21.35
CA VAL A 3 -5.84 20.55 -21.26
C VAL A 3 -7.10 19.70 -21.38
N CYS A 4 -7.17 18.84 -22.39
CA CYS A 4 -8.30 17.97 -22.63
C CYS A 4 -8.44 16.97 -21.46
N LEU A 5 -9.47 17.18 -20.63
CA LEU A 5 -9.79 16.32 -19.48
C LEU A 5 -10.10 14.88 -19.91
N ASP A 6 -10.51 14.66 -21.15
CA ASP A 6 -10.86 13.34 -21.69
C ASP A 6 -9.64 12.41 -21.84
N LEU A 7 -8.47 12.95 -22.22
CA LEU A 7 -7.21 12.19 -22.27
C LEU A 7 -6.72 11.81 -20.87
N ILE A 8 -6.95 12.67 -19.87
CA ILE A 8 -6.66 12.35 -18.46
C ILE A 8 -7.59 11.24 -17.98
N TYR A 9 -8.87 11.29 -18.35
CA TYR A 9 -9.86 10.27 -17.97
C TYR A 9 -9.56 8.89 -18.57
N ASP A 10 -9.15 8.82 -19.83
CA ASP A 10 -8.77 7.55 -20.47
C ASP A 10 -7.41 7.01 -19.97
N ALA A 11 -6.45 7.88 -19.67
CA ALA A 11 -5.18 7.48 -19.04
C ALA A 11 -5.42 6.94 -17.61
N LEU A 12 -6.29 7.60 -16.82
CA LEU A 12 -6.73 7.13 -15.50
C LEU A 12 -7.47 5.79 -15.59
N ARG A 13 -8.23 5.53 -16.66
CA ARG A 13 -8.83 4.20 -16.90
C ARG A 13 -7.80 3.10 -17.12
N SER A 14 -6.69 3.43 -17.78
CA SER A 14 -5.67 2.41 -18.08
C SER A 14 -4.85 2.01 -16.84
N ASN A 15 -4.83 2.83 -15.78
CA ASN A 15 -3.97 2.66 -14.59
C ASN A 15 -2.50 2.38 -14.97
N LEU A 16 -2.08 2.65 -16.21
CA LEU A 16 -0.78 2.27 -16.79
C LEU A 16 -0.11 3.52 -17.33
N PHE A 17 1.06 3.85 -16.79
CA PHE A 17 1.77 5.09 -17.01
C PHE A 17 3.19 4.82 -17.49
N LYS A 18 3.77 5.77 -18.21
CA LYS A 18 5.17 5.73 -18.66
C LYS A 18 5.93 6.90 -18.08
N LEU A 19 7.08 6.63 -17.46
CA LEU A 19 8.03 7.64 -16.99
C LEU A 19 9.21 7.67 -17.96
N ASP A 20 9.13 8.57 -18.95
CA ASP A 20 10.10 8.63 -20.03
C ASP A 20 11.53 8.89 -19.54
N TRP A 21 11.70 9.71 -18.50
CA TRP A 21 13.00 10.13 -17.98
C TRP A 21 13.82 9.00 -17.31
N ILE A 22 13.16 7.91 -16.90
CA ILE A 22 13.80 6.70 -16.36
C ILE A 22 13.43 5.45 -17.16
N HIS A 23 12.82 5.62 -18.34
CA HIS A 23 12.43 4.53 -19.23
C HIS A 23 11.62 3.42 -18.56
N MET A 24 10.71 3.79 -17.66
CA MET A 24 9.99 2.85 -16.80
C MET A 24 8.49 2.91 -17.06
N MET A 25 7.81 1.76 -17.04
CA MET A 25 6.34 1.72 -17.02
C MET A 25 5.85 1.48 -15.60
N THR A 26 4.74 2.10 -15.21
CA THR A 26 4.09 1.93 -13.91
C THR A 26 2.65 1.50 -14.10
N LYS A 27 2.25 0.38 -13.49
CA LYS A 27 0.86 -0.04 -13.40
C LYS A 27 0.36 0.19 -11.98
N LEU A 28 -0.67 1.02 -11.79
CA LEU A 28 -1.37 1.15 -10.53
C LEU A 28 -2.19 -0.12 -10.25
N ARG A 29 -2.19 -0.55 -8.99
CA ARG A 29 -2.93 -1.70 -8.50
C ARG A 29 -4.43 -1.42 -8.59
N PRO A 30 -5.26 -2.37 -9.04
CA PRO A 30 -6.70 -2.20 -9.12
C PRO A 30 -7.29 -1.71 -7.78
N PHE A 31 -8.38 -0.95 -7.83
CA PHE A 31 -9.06 -0.36 -6.65
C PHE A 31 -8.31 0.78 -5.91
N VAL A 32 -7.11 1.19 -6.35
CA VAL A 32 -6.29 2.20 -5.62
C VAL A 32 -6.98 3.53 -5.37
N HIS A 33 -7.70 4.10 -6.33
CA HIS A 33 -8.32 5.41 -6.15
C HIS A 33 -9.51 5.36 -5.18
N THR A 34 -10.29 4.27 -5.23
CA THR A 34 -11.36 4.02 -4.27
C THR A 34 -10.77 3.79 -2.88
N PHE A 35 -9.70 2.99 -2.78
CA PHE A 35 -8.95 2.78 -1.56
C PHE A 35 -8.49 4.11 -0.94
N LEU A 36 -7.81 4.97 -1.70
CA LEU A 36 -7.31 6.25 -1.20
C LEU A 36 -8.46 7.17 -0.76
N LYS A 37 -9.54 7.23 -1.54
CA LYS A 37 -10.73 8.00 -1.18
C LYS A 37 -11.33 7.54 0.16
N GLU A 38 -11.56 6.24 0.33
CA GLU A 38 -12.17 5.72 1.56
C GLU A 38 -11.20 5.74 2.76
N ALA A 39 -9.91 5.46 2.55
CA ALA A 39 -8.93 5.53 3.61
C ALA A 39 -8.71 6.98 4.10
N SER A 40 -8.79 7.97 3.21
CA SER A 40 -8.61 9.39 3.56
C SER A 40 -9.66 9.95 4.52
N SER A 41 -10.84 9.32 4.62
CA SER A 41 -11.85 9.73 5.61
C SER A 41 -11.59 9.18 7.01
N LEU A 42 -10.62 8.27 7.14
CA LEU A 42 -10.30 7.54 8.38
C LEU A 42 -8.88 7.83 8.86
N PHE A 43 -7.95 8.14 7.96
CA PHE A 43 -6.52 8.25 8.25
C PHE A 43 -5.89 9.46 7.58
N GLU A 44 -4.92 10.07 8.27
CA GLU A 44 -3.93 10.92 7.62
C GLU A 44 -2.90 10.05 6.90
N MET A 45 -2.76 10.21 5.58
CA MET A 45 -1.96 9.30 4.76
C MET A 45 -0.59 9.88 4.39
N TYR A 46 0.41 9.00 4.38
CA TYR A 46 1.80 9.27 4.02
C TYR A 46 2.23 8.32 2.88
N ILE A 47 3.05 8.82 1.96
CA ILE A 47 3.86 7.97 1.09
C ILE A 47 5.24 7.83 1.72
N TYR A 48 5.68 6.60 1.97
CA TYR A 48 7.06 6.31 2.39
C TYR A 48 7.70 5.29 1.45
N THR A 49 8.61 5.76 0.60
CA THR A 49 9.34 4.93 -0.35
C THR A 49 10.85 4.96 -0.13
N MET A 50 11.51 3.86 -0.52
CA MET A 50 12.97 3.78 -0.64
C MET A 50 13.45 4.23 -2.05
N GLY A 51 12.56 4.82 -2.84
CA GLY A 51 12.88 5.50 -4.09
C GLY A 51 13.41 6.91 -3.87
N GLU A 52 14.05 7.46 -4.89
CA GLU A 52 14.52 8.85 -4.88
C GLU A 52 13.36 9.84 -4.90
N ARG A 53 13.60 11.06 -4.42
CA ARG A 53 12.55 12.08 -4.26
C ARG A 53 11.82 12.44 -5.56
N PRO A 54 12.49 12.64 -6.72
CA PRO A 54 11.78 12.92 -7.97
C PRO A 54 10.81 11.80 -8.35
N TYR A 55 11.25 10.55 -8.19
CA TYR A 55 10.40 9.38 -8.43
C TYR A 55 9.20 9.33 -7.46
N ALA A 56 9.43 9.57 -6.17
CA ALA A 56 8.37 9.56 -5.16
C ALA A 56 7.28 10.61 -5.45
N LEU A 57 7.68 11.80 -5.88
CA LEU A 57 6.76 12.88 -6.25
C LEU A 57 5.97 12.53 -7.52
N GLU A 58 6.60 11.90 -8.52
CA GLU A 58 5.91 11.45 -9.72
C GLU A 58 4.84 10.39 -9.40
N MET A 59 5.16 9.43 -8.51
CA MET A 59 4.20 8.43 -8.03
C MET A 59 3.07 9.08 -7.24
N ALA A 60 3.37 10.06 -6.39
CA ALA A 60 2.35 10.83 -5.69
C ALA A 60 1.40 11.53 -6.68
N ASN A 61 1.92 12.06 -7.79
CA ASN A 61 1.11 12.70 -8.83
C ASN A 61 0.19 11.70 -9.55
N PHE A 62 0.61 10.47 -9.82
CA PHE A 62 -0.28 9.45 -10.40
C PHE A 62 -1.37 8.99 -9.42
N LEU A 63 -1.04 8.90 -8.13
CA LEU A 63 -1.98 8.44 -7.10
C LEU A 63 -2.96 9.55 -6.67
N ASP A 64 -2.48 10.78 -6.60
CA ASP A 64 -3.19 11.95 -6.09
C ASP A 64 -2.93 13.19 -6.97
N PRO A 65 -3.42 13.23 -8.22
CA PRO A 65 -3.17 14.35 -9.14
C PRO A 65 -3.68 15.70 -8.63
N ARG A 66 -4.62 15.68 -7.66
CA ARG A 66 -5.23 16.87 -7.07
C ARG A 66 -4.59 17.27 -5.74
N GLY A 67 -3.65 16.49 -5.21
CA GLY A 67 -2.96 16.75 -3.95
C GLY A 67 -3.87 16.74 -2.72
N ILE A 68 -4.99 16.00 -2.75
CA ILE A 68 -6.00 15.99 -1.68
C ILE A 68 -5.71 14.97 -0.57
N TYR A 69 -4.85 13.98 -0.83
CA TYR A 69 -4.61 12.84 0.03
C TYR A 69 -3.28 12.98 0.79
N PHE A 70 -2.19 13.22 0.08
CA PHE A 70 -0.85 13.21 0.68
C PHE A 70 -0.32 14.59 1.02
N HIS A 71 -0.75 15.64 0.31
CA HIS A 71 -0.21 16.99 0.47
C HIS A 71 1.33 16.99 0.42
N SER A 72 2.01 17.40 1.50
CA SER A 72 3.48 17.39 1.64
C SER A 72 4.03 16.12 2.29
N ARG A 73 3.20 15.13 2.64
CA ARG A 73 3.56 13.91 3.38
C ARG A 73 4.15 12.81 2.47
N VAL A 74 5.20 13.17 1.73
CA VAL A 74 5.96 12.27 0.86
C VAL A 74 7.38 12.14 1.39
N ILE A 75 7.70 10.96 1.92
CA ILE A 75 8.97 10.57 2.52
C ILE A 75 9.72 9.68 1.52
N ALA A 76 10.82 10.19 0.97
CA ALA A 76 11.68 9.49 0.04
C ALA A 76 12.89 8.85 0.76
N GLN A 77 13.72 8.13 0.00
CA GLN A 77 14.91 7.48 0.53
C GLN A 77 15.86 8.47 1.24
N SER A 78 16.01 9.68 0.70
CA SER A 78 16.86 10.74 1.25
C SER A 78 16.38 11.24 2.61
N ASP A 79 15.10 11.06 2.91
CA ASP A 79 14.47 11.54 4.15
C ASP A 79 14.58 10.48 5.27
N SER A 80 15.00 9.25 4.94
CA SER A 80 15.15 8.15 5.90
C SER A 80 16.37 8.36 6.80
N THR A 81 16.21 8.19 8.12
CA THR A 81 17.30 8.36 9.10
C THR A 81 18.26 7.18 9.16
N ARG A 82 17.87 6.03 8.59
CA ARG A 82 18.68 4.80 8.57
C ARG A 82 18.80 4.26 7.16
N ARG A 83 20.03 3.93 6.78
CA ARG A 83 20.28 3.34 5.46
C ARG A 83 19.56 1.98 5.35
N HIS A 84 18.81 1.80 4.27
CA HIS A 84 18.06 0.57 3.96
C HIS A 84 17.00 0.16 5.01
N GLN A 85 16.59 1.06 5.90
CA GLN A 85 15.53 0.83 6.88
C GLN A 85 14.55 1.99 6.89
N LYS A 86 13.29 1.68 7.19
CA LYS A 86 12.26 2.67 7.46
C LYS A 86 12.02 2.75 8.97
N GLY A 87 11.65 3.94 9.41
CA GLY A 87 11.38 4.25 10.81
C GLY A 87 10.22 5.23 10.93
N LEU A 88 9.46 5.14 12.02
CA LEU A 88 8.36 6.07 12.29
C LEU A 88 8.84 7.41 12.86
N ASP A 89 10.14 7.59 13.05
CA ASP A 89 10.77 8.81 13.55
C ASP A 89 10.66 10.01 12.61
N VAL A 90 10.25 9.78 11.36
CA VAL A 90 10.01 10.81 10.33
C VAL A 90 8.52 11.02 10.03
N VAL A 91 7.63 10.27 10.71
CA VAL A 91 6.18 10.38 10.59
C VAL A 91 5.65 11.17 11.78
N LEU A 92 4.72 12.10 11.55
CA LEU A 92 4.07 12.81 12.64
C LEU A 92 2.99 11.90 13.25
N GLY A 93 3.10 11.63 14.55
CA GLY A 93 2.12 10.83 15.28
C GLY A 93 2.75 10.00 16.39
N GLN A 94 1.93 9.53 17.32
CA GLN A 94 2.35 8.52 18.29
C GLN A 94 2.39 7.15 17.60
N GLU A 95 3.45 6.37 17.82
CA GLU A 95 3.60 5.03 17.24
C GLU A 95 2.40 4.13 17.54
N SER A 96 1.74 4.30 18.70
CA SER A 96 0.50 3.57 19.06
C SER A 96 -0.71 3.88 18.18
N ALA A 97 -0.66 4.94 17.36
CA ALA A 97 -1.73 5.36 16.47
C ALA A 97 -1.37 5.21 14.97
N VAL A 98 -0.20 4.66 14.65
CA VAL A 98 0.29 4.54 13.27
C VAL A 98 0.13 3.11 12.75
N LEU A 99 -0.46 2.98 11.55
CA LEU A 99 -0.51 1.74 10.79
C LEU A 99 0.42 1.83 9.57
N ILE A 100 1.10 0.73 9.26
CA ILE A 100 2.01 0.64 8.12
C ILE A 100 1.44 -0.39 7.15
N LEU A 101 1.27 0.00 5.88
CA LEU A 101 1.03 -0.92 4.78
C LEU A 101 2.32 -1.04 3.98
N ASP A 102 2.91 -2.23 3.92
CA ASP A 102 4.13 -2.45 3.14
C ASP A 102 4.20 -3.93 2.74
N ASP A 103 4.81 -4.21 1.61
CA ASP A 103 5.02 -5.56 1.09
C ASP A 103 6.33 -6.18 1.61
N THR A 104 7.07 -5.42 2.41
CA THR A 104 8.43 -5.77 2.82
C THR A 104 8.67 -5.59 4.32
N GLU A 105 8.56 -6.68 5.08
CA GLU A 105 8.76 -6.69 6.52
C GLU A 105 10.16 -6.23 6.96
N VAL A 106 11.21 -6.61 6.24
CA VAL A 106 12.60 -6.45 6.70
C VAL A 106 13.03 -4.99 6.85
N VAL A 107 12.41 -4.05 6.12
CA VAL A 107 12.74 -2.61 6.25
C VAL A 107 12.12 -1.98 7.50
N TRP A 108 11.08 -2.59 8.07
CA TRP A 108 10.37 -2.11 9.26
C TRP A 108 10.84 -2.80 10.53
N GLY A 109 12.13 -3.15 10.62
CA GLY A 109 12.68 -4.02 11.67
C GLY A 109 12.26 -3.66 13.11
N LYS A 110 12.14 -2.36 13.43
CA LYS A 110 11.70 -1.87 14.75
C LYS A 110 10.20 -1.73 14.93
N HIS A 111 9.45 -1.60 13.83
CA HIS A 111 8.02 -1.25 13.83
C HIS A 111 7.17 -2.36 13.20
N ARG A 112 7.62 -3.62 13.32
CA ARG A 112 6.93 -4.78 12.73
C ARG A 112 5.52 -4.97 13.28
N GLU A 113 5.28 -4.55 14.52
CA GLU A 113 3.97 -4.65 15.15
C GLU A 113 2.96 -3.66 14.58
N ASN A 114 3.42 -2.60 13.93
CA ASN A 114 2.58 -1.63 13.20
C ASN A 114 2.33 -2.07 11.75
N LEU A 115 3.02 -3.09 11.26
CA LEU A 115 2.99 -3.52 9.86
C LEU A 115 1.83 -4.48 9.58
N ILE A 116 0.92 -4.04 8.72
CA ILE A 116 0.03 -4.89 7.95
C ILE A 116 0.76 -5.27 6.67
N LEU A 117 1.31 -6.48 6.66
CA LEU A 117 2.05 -7.01 5.52
C LEU A 117 1.10 -7.27 4.34
N MET A 118 1.40 -6.66 3.20
CA MET A 118 0.64 -6.82 1.97
C MET A 118 1.32 -7.80 1.00
N ASP A 119 0.50 -8.48 0.18
CA ASP A 119 1.00 -9.30 -0.92
C ASP A 119 1.55 -8.42 -2.03
N LYS A 120 2.68 -8.87 -2.60
CA LYS A 120 3.35 -8.22 -3.72
C LYS A 120 2.48 -8.23 -5.00
N TYR A 121 2.57 -7.17 -5.79
CA TYR A 121 1.77 -6.86 -6.97
C TYR A 121 2.66 -7.05 -8.19
N HIS A 122 2.56 -8.23 -8.78
CA HIS A 122 3.38 -8.64 -9.90
C HIS A 122 2.62 -8.55 -11.22
N PHE A 123 2.34 -7.33 -11.67
CA PHE A 123 1.70 -7.13 -12.97
C PHE A 123 2.64 -7.47 -14.13
N PHE A 124 3.86 -6.92 -14.11
CA PHE A 124 4.86 -7.12 -15.15
C PHE A 124 5.70 -8.37 -14.89
N THR A 125 6.06 -9.09 -15.96
CA THR A 125 6.97 -10.25 -15.90
C THR A 125 8.33 -9.91 -15.32
N SER A 126 8.85 -8.69 -15.56
CA SER A 126 10.13 -8.22 -15.01
C SER A 126 10.13 -8.30 -13.49
N SER A 127 9.02 -7.89 -12.85
CA SER A 127 8.81 -7.99 -11.42
C SER A 127 8.92 -9.45 -10.95
N CYS A 128 8.18 -10.40 -11.55
CA CYS A 128 8.29 -11.82 -11.19
C CYS A 128 9.74 -12.35 -11.29
N ARG A 129 10.47 -11.99 -12.35
CA ARG A 129 11.87 -12.41 -12.57
C ARG A 129 12.81 -11.84 -11.53
N GLN A 130 12.66 -10.56 -11.19
CA GLN A 130 13.44 -9.89 -10.15
C GLN A 130 13.30 -10.59 -8.81
N PHE A 131 12.11 -11.11 -8.51
CA PHE A 131 11.81 -11.84 -7.27
C PHE A 131 11.99 -13.36 -7.37
N GLY A 132 12.53 -13.88 -8.49
CA GLY A 132 12.75 -15.31 -8.68
C GLY A 132 11.47 -16.15 -8.68
N LEU A 133 10.31 -15.53 -8.93
CA LEU A 133 9.02 -16.21 -8.97
C LEU A 133 8.89 -16.97 -10.28
N LYS A 134 8.54 -18.26 -10.18
CA LYS A 134 8.31 -19.14 -11.34
C LYS A 134 6.89 -19.05 -11.91
N CYS A 135 6.02 -18.25 -11.31
CA CYS A 135 4.65 -18.06 -11.78
C CYS A 135 4.58 -17.03 -12.92
N LYS A 136 3.54 -17.15 -13.75
CA LYS A 136 3.23 -16.14 -14.76
C LYS A 136 2.74 -14.86 -14.07
N SER A 137 3.23 -13.71 -14.50
CA SER A 137 2.75 -12.39 -14.07
C SER A 137 1.29 -12.16 -14.50
N LEU A 138 0.64 -11.13 -13.94
CA LEU A 138 -0.74 -10.80 -14.29
C LEU A 138 -0.86 -10.41 -15.78
N SER A 139 0.11 -9.66 -16.31
CA SER A 139 0.16 -9.29 -17.73
C SER A 139 0.29 -10.50 -18.66
N GLU A 140 1.13 -11.50 -18.32
CA GLU A 140 1.25 -12.76 -19.08
C GLU A 140 -0.03 -13.59 -19.06
N ARG A 141 -0.81 -13.48 -17.98
CA ARG A 141 -2.12 -14.12 -17.84
C ARG A 141 -3.25 -13.33 -18.50
N ARG A 142 -2.97 -12.10 -18.97
CA ARG A 142 -3.96 -11.16 -19.51
C ARG A 142 -5.09 -10.91 -18.50
N SER A 143 -4.75 -10.80 -17.22
CA SER A 143 -5.67 -10.56 -16.12
C SER A 143 -5.10 -9.49 -15.17
N ASP A 144 -5.87 -9.10 -14.16
CA ASP A 144 -5.42 -8.24 -13.07
C ASP A 144 -6.11 -8.67 -11.76
N GLU A 145 -5.79 -8.03 -10.63
CA GLU A 145 -6.54 -8.21 -9.39
C GLU A 145 -7.99 -7.70 -9.52
N ASN A 146 -8.91 -8.34 -8.79
CA ASN A 146 -10.31 -7.93 -8.75
C ASN A 146 -10.50 -6.73 -7.81
N GLU A 147 -11.29 -5.74 -8.23
CA GLU A 147 -11.52 -4.54 -7.41
C GLU A 147 -12.44 -4.79 -6.20
N ALA A 148 -13.29 -5.82 -6.21
CA ALA A 148 -14.26 -6.08 -5.14
C ALA A 148 -13.64 -6.83 -3.94
N ASP A 149 -12.67 -7.71 -4.20
CA ASP A 149 -12.08 -8.62 -3.22
C ASP A 149 -10.56 -8.80 -3.35
N GLY A 150 -9.90 -8.03 -4.22
CA GLY A 150 -8.44 -7.97 -4.32
C GLY A 150 -7.76 -7.42 -3.06
N ALA A 151 -6.44 -7.30 -3.11
CA ALA A 151 -5.66 -7.00 -1.91
C ALA A 151 -5.99 -5.65 -1.29
N LEU A 152 -6.18 -4.60 -2.10
CA LEU A 152 -6.54 -3.26 -1.59
C LEU A 152 -7.97 -3.22 -1.02
N ALA A 153 -8.92 -3.92 -1.62
CA ALA A 153 -10.27 -4.02 -1.08
C ALA A 153 -10.29 -4.80 0.25
N SER A 154 -9.48 -5.86 0.35
CA SER A 154 -9.33 -6.66 1.56
C SER A 154 -8.66 -5.89 2.70
N VAL A 155 -7.58 -5.15 2.40
CA VAL A 155 -6.88 -4.36 3.42
C VAL A 155 -7.73 -3.18 3.89
N LEU A 156 -8.53 -2.56 3.01
CA LEU A 156 -9.46 -1.49 3.41
C LEU A 156 -10.46 -1.96 4.48
N LYS A 157 -11.00 -3.17 4.33
CA LYS A 157 -11.90 -3.79 5.34
C LYS A 157 -11.19 -3.97 6.68
N VAL A 158 -9.91 -4.36 6.66
CA VAL A 158 -9.08 -4.47 7.87
C VAL A 158 -8.90 -3.09 8.52
N LEU A 159 -8.55 -2.07 7.74
CA LEU A 159 -8.35 -0.70 8.22
C LEU A 159 -9.62 -0.11 8.83
N GLN A 160 -10.77 -0.27 8.16
CA GLN A 160 -12.08 0.18 8.65
C GLN A 160 -12.42 -0.48 10.00
N ARG A 161 -12.14 -1.77 10.15
CA ARG A 161 -12.35 -2.48 11.41
C ARG A 161 -11.41 -1.98 12.52
N ILE A 162 -10.12 -1.83 12.23
CA ILE A 162 -9.14 -1.32 13.21
C ILE A 162 -9.55 0.09 13.65
N HIS A 163 -9.91 0.97 12.71
CA HIS A 163 -10.38 2.31 13.02
C HIS A 163 -11.63 2.27 13.91
N GLY A 164 -12.63 1.46 13.55
CA GLY A 164 -13.85 1.30 14.34
C GLY A 164 -13.59 0.84 15.78
N LEU A 165 -12.69 -0.13 15.97
CA LEU A 165 -12.29 -0.61 17.30
C LEU A 165 -11.46 0.43 18.06
N PHE A 166 -10.55 1.13 17.38
CA PHE A 166 -9.69 2.14 17.99
C PHE A 166 -10.47 3.36 18.45
N PHE A 167 -11.49 3.79 17.71
CA PHE A 167 -12.33 4.95 18.03
C PHE A 167 -13.69 4.58 18.65
N ASP A 168 -13.85 3.35 19.13
CA ASP A 168 -15.09 2.87 19.75
C ASP A 168 -15.45 3.76 20.97
N PRO A 169 -16.62 4.44 20.98
CA PRO A 169 -17.02 5.29 22.09
C PRO A 169 -17.37 4.49 23.36
N GLU A 170 -17.74 3.22 23.23
CA GLU A 170 -18.18 2.39 24.37
C GLU A 170 -17.01 1.84 25.20
N ARG A 171 -15.77 1.97 24.72
CA ARG A 171 -14.59 1.36 25.32
C ARG A 171 -14.19 1.96 26.68
N GLY A 172 -14.74 3.13 27.04
CA GLY A 172 -14.61 3.77 28.37
C GLY A 172 -13.20 4.22 28.77
N ASP A 173 -12.16 3.79 28.07
CA ASP A 173 -10.75 4.11 28.27
C ASP A 173 -10.33 5.38 27.49
N ASN A 174 -9.25 6.01 27.95
CA ASN A 174 -8.71 7.21 27.32
C ASN A 174 -8.12 6.86 25.95
N ILE A 175 -8.53 7.59 24.91
CA ILE A 175 -8.06 7.38 23.53
C ILE A 175 -6.52 7.46 23.40
N ILE A 176 -5.87 8.26 24.24
CA ILE A 176 -4.40 8.45 24.23
C ILE A 176 -3.67 7.16 24.66
N GLU A 177 -4.31 6.33 25.47
CA GLU A 177 -3.77 5.06 25.97
C GLU A 177 -4.03 3.90 25.01
N ARG A 178 -4.85 4.11 23.98
CA ARG A 178 -5.17 3.08 22.99
C ARG A 178 -4.01 2.83 22.05
N ASP A 179 -3.94 1.58 21.59
CA ASP A 179 -2.89 1.11 20.69
C ASP A 179 -3.48 0.31 19.53
N VAL A 180 -3.25 0.78 18.30
CA VAL A 180 -3.72 0.12 17.07
C VAL A 180 -3.17 -1.30 16.93
N ARG A 181 -1.98 -1.59 17.49
CA ARG A 181 -1.31 -2.89 17.42
C ARG A 181 -2.10 -3.99 18.15
N GLN A 182 -2.88 -3.63 19.16
CA GLN A 182 -3.76 -4.56 19.89
C GLN A 182 -4.89 -5.10 19.00
N HIS A 183 -5.35 -4.29 18.04
CA HIS A 183 -6.52 -4.58 17.21
C HIS A 183 -6.16 -5.21 15.85
N GLN A 184 -4.88 -5.15 15.46
CA GLN A 184 -4.42 -5.66 14.16
C GLN A 184 -4.63 -7.16 14.01
N LYS A 185 -4.16 -7.97 14.96
CA LYS A 185 -4.23 -9.45 14.87
C LYS A 185 -5.67 -9.94 14.79
N GLU A 186 -6.56 -9.37 15.61
CA GLU A 186 -7.98 -9.70 15.60
C GLU A 186 -8.63 -9.33 14.27
N SER A 187 -8.34 -8.13 13.75
CA SER A 187 -8.92 -7.64 12.50
C SER A 187 -8.43 -8.43 11.28
N LEU A 188 -7.15 -8.79 11.25
CA LEU A 188 -6.58 -9.66 10.22
C LEU A 188 -7.19 -11.07 10.26
N ASN A 189 -7.35 -11.64 11.45
CA ASN A 189 -7.98 -12.95 11.61
C ASN A 189 -9.46 -12.92 11.23
N PHE A 190 -10.19 -11.86 11.57
CA PHE A 190 -11.60 -11.71 11.21
C PHE A 190 -11.80 -11.74 9.68
N VAL A 191 -10.97 -11.00 8.94
CA VAL A 191 -11.02 -10.98 7.47
C VAL A 191 -10.58 -12.32 6.90
N ARG A 192 -9.52 -12.95 7.45
CA ARG A 192 -9.09 -14.30 7.05
C ARG A 192 -10.16 -15.36 7.28
N THR A 193 -10.86 -15.36 8.41
CA THR A 193 -11.93 -16.34 8.70
C THR A 193 -13.12 -16.18 7.76
N LYS A 194 -13.47 -14.94 7.38
CA LYS A 194 -14.48 -14.69 6.34
C LYS A 194 -14.03 -15.12 4.94
N LEU A 195 -12.76 -14.92 4.59
CA LEU A 195 -12.16 -15.38 3.33
C LEU A 195 -12.00 -16.91 3.27
N LEU A 196 -11.65 -17.55 4.39
CA LEU A 196 -11.51 -19.01 4.51
C LEU A 196 -12.87 -19.74 4.47
N HIS A 197 -13.98 -19.06 4.80
CA HIS A 197 -15.32 -19.59 4.51
C HIS A 197 -15.64 -19.59 3.00
N CYS A 198 -14.77 -19.01 2.17
CA CYS A 198 -14.91 -18.96 0.71
C CYS A 198 -13.79 -19.67 -0.06
N ILE A 199 -12.59 -19.90 0.51
CA ILE A 199 -11.47 -20.50 -0.23
C ILE A 199 -10.60 -21.36 0.71
N GLU A 200 -10.81 -22.67 0.68
CA GLU A 200 -9.77 -23.64 1.03
C GLU A 200 -8.80 -23.80 -0.16
N VAL A 201 -7.53 -24.06 0.18
CA VAL A 201 -6.41 -24.47 -0.68
C VAL A 201 -5.59 -23.35 -1.36
N ALA A 202 -4.48 -22.95 -0.71
CA ALA A 202 -3.11 -23.23 -1.19
C ALA A 202 -2.05 -22.54 -0.32
N ASN A 203 -1.22 -23.34 0.34
CA ASN A 203 0.07 -22.93 0.93
C ASN A 203 1.21 -23.37 0.00
N ILE A 204 2.35 -22.64 0.00
CA ILE A 204 3.72 -23.14 0.33
C ILE A 204 4.85 -22.17 -0.14
N ALA A 205 5.68 -21.79 0.85
CA ALA A 205 7.15 -21.54 0.90
C ALA A 205 7.89 -20.37 0.21
N GLY A 206 8.76 -19.72 1.00
CA GLY A 206 10.12 -19.32 0.57
C GLY A 206 10.68 -17.99 1.14
N LYS A 207 11.69 -18.05 2.02
CA LYS A 207 12.39 -16.90 2.65
C LYS A 207 13.40 -16.19 1.71
N ASN A 208 13.54 -14.87 1.94
CA ASN A 208 14.70 -13.95 1.73
C ASN A 208 15.00 -13.28 0.36
N ARG A 209 14.74 -11.94 0.31
CA ARG A 209 15.67 -10.78 0.08
C ARG A 209 15.27 -9.69 -0.97
N TYR A 210 15.14 -8.44 -0.47
CA TYR A 210 15.14 -7.06 -1.06
C TYR A 210 13.85 -6.45 -1.70
N CYS A 211 13.65 -5.14 -1.43
CA CYS A 211 12.39 -4.33 -1.32
C CYS A 211 11.99 -3.49 -2.56
N LYS A 212 10.79 -2.85 -2.57
CA LYS A 212 10.55 -1.38 -2.42
C LYS A 212 9.03 -0.98 -2.49
N SER A 213 8.51 -0.41 -1.38
CA SER A 213 7.37 0.53 -1.18
C SER A 213 5.91 0.08 -1.37
N ILE A 214 4.99 0.76 -0.64
CA ILE A 214 3.51 0.66 -0.72
C ILE A 214 3.09 0.31 -2.14
N GLU A 215 2.54 -0.88 -2.32
CA GLU A 215 2.06 -1.32 -3.62
C GLU A 215 0.65 -0.83 -3.87
N ALA A 216 0.59 0.46 -4.10
CA ALA A 216 -0.44 1.07 -4.92
C ALA A 216 -0.13 0.86 -6.42
N TYR A 217 1.04 0.30 -6.78
CA TYR A 217 1.50 0.11 -8.15
C TYR A 217 2.69 -0.87 -8.26
N THR A 218 3.06 -1.23 -9.49
CA THR A 218 4.24 -2.03 -9.86
C THR A 218 4.89 -1.46 -11.11
N THR A 219 6.17 -1.72 -11.33
CA THR A 219 6.93 -1.10 -12.42
C THR A 219 7.65 -2.10 -13.32
N TYR A 220 7.87 -1.71 -14.58
CA TYR A 220 8.67 -2.42 -15.58
C TYR A 220 9.89 -1.60 -15.96
#